data_AF-A0A022MCE6-F1
#
_entry.id   AF-A0A022MCE6-F1
#
_cell.length_a   1.000
_cell.length_b   1.000
_cell.length_c   1.000
_cell.angle_alpha   90.00
_cell.angle_beta   90.00
_cell.angle_gamma   90.00
#
_symmetry.space_group_name_H-M   'P 1'
#
loop_
_entity.id
_entity.type
_entity.pdbx_description
1 polymer ?
#
loop_
_entity_poly.entity_id
_entity_poly.type
_entity_poly.pdbx_seq_one_letter_code
_entity_poly.pdbx_strand_id
1 'polypeptide(L)'
;VVDDTVVREAGVPPAALERVAEREQRELLRRAARYRGERPALPVAGRTVVLVDDGVATGSTARAACRTVRARGAARTVLAVPVAPPDWTRRLAGEADELVALETPPGFFAVGQFYADFAQLDDADVIACLCEAASGDRTERPGEPGETAEETETETEAGVEVEAEAEAEAEVVEVEAGPVRLAGHLTIPAAPIGLVVFAHGSGSGRHSPRNRYVAAGLHRAGLGTLLFDLLTEEEAGERDNVFDTALLAARLTAATAWLRRRPDTRNLPLGCFGASTGAAAALRAAAD
;
A
#
# COMPACT_ATOMS: atom_id res chain seq x y z
N VAL A 1 -26.02 -9.52 4.61
CA VAL A 1 -26.66 -8.20 4.87
C VAL A 1 -27.50 -7.88 3.64
N VAL A 2 -28.71 -7.40 3.81
CA VAL A 2 -29.61 -7.01 2.71
C VAL A 2 -29.89 -5.51 2.88
N ASP A 3 -30.03 -4.78 1.76
CA ASP A 3 -30.56 -3.42 1.78
C ASP A 3 -32.07 -3.47 1.50
N ASP A 4 -32.85 -3.34 2.58
CA ASP A 4 -34.32 -3.41 2.54
C ASP A 4 -34.97 -2.23 1.82
N THR A 5 -34.20 -1.19 1.44
CA THR A 5 -34.67 -0.06 0.64
C THR A 5 -34.51 -0.39 -0.84
N VAL A 6 -33.32 -0.83 -1.26
CA VAL A 6 -33.06 -1.25 -2.64
C VAL A 6 -33.96 -2.43 -3.05
N VAL A 7 -34.13 -3.44 -2.18
CA VAL A 7 -35.04 -4.59 -2.43
C VAL A 7 -36.49 -4.15 -2.69
N ARG A 8 -36.94 -3.13 -1.95
CA ARG A 8 -38.30 -2.59 -2.01
C ARG A 8 -38.52 -1.73 -3.25
N GLU A 9 -37.57 -0.85 -3.56
CA GLU A 9 -37.61 0.06 -4.72
C GLU A 9 -37.45 -0.68 -6.05
N ALA A 10 -36.60 -1.71 -6.10
CA ALA A 10 -36.45 -2.59 -7.26
C ALA A 10 -37.55 -3.66 -7.39
N GLY A 11 -38.52 -3.70 -6.46
CA GLY A 11 -39.66 -4.63 -6.50
C GLY A 11 -39.27 -6.11 -6.46
N VAL A 12 -38.16 -6.47 -5.81
CA VAL A 12 -37.61 -7.84 -5.84
C VAL A 12 -38.54 -8.80 -5.07
N PRO A 13 -39.08 -9.85 -5.71
CA PRO A 13 -39.96 -10.79 -5.03
C PRO A 13 -39.24 -11.54 -3.89
N PRO A 14 -39.89 -11.82 -2.74
CA PRO A 14 -39.27 -12.56 -1.63
C PRO A 14 -38.65 -13.90 -2.06
N ALA A 15 -39.37 -14.69 -2.86
CA ALA A 15 -38.88 -15.95 -3.40
C ALA A 15 -37.67 -15.80 -4.35
N ALA A 16 -37.45 -14.63 -4.96
CA ALA A 16 -36.24 -14.35 -5.74
C ALA A 16 -35.06 -14.02 -4.83
N LEU A 17 -35.28 -13.25 -3.77
CA LEU A 17 -34.29 -12.96 -2.73
C LEU A 17 -33.85 -14.24 -1.99
N GLU A 18 -34.79 -15.13 -1.65
CA GLU A 18 -34.52 -16.44 -1.03
C GLU A 18 -33.62 -17.32 -1.91
N ARG A 19 -33.95 -17.47 -3.21
CA ARG A 19 -33.11 -18.25 -4.15
C ARG A 19 -31.69 -17.69 -4.28
N VAL A 20 -31.52 -16.36 -4.21
CA VAL A 20 -30.20 -15.73 -4.18
C VAL A 20 -29.50 -16.04 -2.87
N ALA A 21 -30.17 -15.85 -1.72
CA ALA A 21 -29.61 -16.14 -0.40
C ALA A 21 -29.14 -17.60 -0.26
N GLU A 22 -29.93 -18.59 -0.71
CA GLU A 22 -29.55 -20.01 -0.73
C GLU A 22 -28.35 -20.32 -1.64
N ARG A 23 -28.20 -19.58 -2.74
CA ARG A 23 -27.05 -19.72 -3.65
C ARG A 23 -25.80 -19.13 -3.01
N GLU A 24 -25.87 -17.89 -2.53
CA GLU A 24 -24.74 -17.22 -1.87
C GLU A 24 -24.31 -17.93 -0.59
N GLN A 25 -25.25 -18.50 0.17
CA GLN A 25 -24.93 -19.30 1.36
C GLN A 25 -24.17 -20.59 1.00
N ARG A 26 -24.55 -21.27 -0.09
CA ARG A 26 -23.81 -22.45 -0.59
C ARG A 26 -22.41 -22.07 -1.07
N GLU A 27 -22.27 -20.96 -1.78
CA GLU A 27 -20.98 -20.44 -2.23
C GLU A 27 -20.07 -20.05 -1.04
N LEU A 28 -20.63 -19.35 -0.05
CA LEU A 28 -19.94 -18.99 1.18
C LEU A 28 -19.44 -20.22 1.94
N LEU A 29 -20.27 -21.27 2.07
CA LEU A 29 -19.85 -22.52 2.71
C LEU A 29 -18.77 -23.25 1.91
N ARG A 30 -18.86 -23.27 0.56
CA ARG A 30 -17.84 -23.84 -0.33
C ARG A 30 -16.50 -23.14 -0.15
N ARG A 31 -16.47 -21.81 -0.24
CA ARG A 31 -15.25 -20.99 -0.05
C ARG A 31 -14.70 -21.10 1.37
N ALA A 32 -15.57 -21.04 2.38
CA ALA A 32 -15.14 -21.18 3.78
C ALA A 32 -14.49 -22.54 4.07
N ALA A 33 -14.97 -23.63 3.48
CA ALA A 33 -14.33 -24.94 3.56
C ALA A 33 -12.99 -24.96 2.79
N ARG A 34 -12.98 -24.47 1.54
CA ARG A 34 -11.79 -24.43 0.67
C ARG A 34 -10.65 -23.62 1.28
N TYR A 35 -10.91 -22.40 1.73
CA TYR A 35 -9.88 -21.51 2.29
C TYR A 35 -9.40 -21.95 3.67
N ARG A 36 -10.29 -22.49 4.51
CA ARG A 36 -9.90 -22.95 5.84
C ARG A 36 -9.11 -24.26 5.79
N GLY A 37 -9.47 -25.17 4.90
CA GLY A 37 -8.96 -26.54 4.91
C GLY A 37 -9.29 -27.22 6.24
N GLU A 38 -8.34 -27.98 6.77
CA GLU A 38 -8.48 -28.69 8.06
C GLU A 38 -8.29 -27.80 9.30
N ARG A 39 -7.97 -26.51 9.11
CA ARG A 39 -7.61 -25.61 10.22
C ARG A 39 -8.82 -25.27 11.11
N PRO A 40 -8.66 -25.20 12.44
CA PRO A 40 -9.72 -24.71 13.31
C PRO A 40 -10.01 -23.22 13.02
N ALA A 41 -11.25 -22.79 13.26
CA ALA A 41 -11.58 -21.37 13.22
C ALA A 41 -10.85 -20.64 14.36
N LEU A 42 -10.23 -19.50 14.06
CA LEU A 42 -9.52 -18.70 15.07
C LEU A 42 -10.51 -18.17 16.13
N PRO A 43 -10.23 -18.35 17.44
CA PRO A 43 -11.05 -17.77 18.49
C PRO A 43 -10.86 -16.25 18.52
N VAL A 44 -11.97 -15.52 18.51
CA VAL A 44 -12.01 -14.04 18.59
C VAL A 44 -12.62 -13.53 19.90
N ALA A 45 -13.20 -14.40 20.71
CA ALA A 45 -13.82 -14.04 21.98
C ALA A 45 -12.81 -13.36 22.92
N GLY A 46 -13.17 -12.20 23.46
CA GLY A 46 -12.32 -11.41 24.35
C GLY A 46 -11.14 -10.70 23.67
N ARG A 47 -11.02 -10.74 22.32
CA ARG A 47 -9.88 -10.18 21.58
C ARG A 47 -10.26 -8.91 20.81
N THR A 48 -9.25 -8.07 20.56
CA THR A 48 -9.32 -7.06 19.50
C THR A 48 -9.24 -7.75 18.15
N VAL A 49 -10.14 -7.42 17.24
CA VAL A 49 -10.14 -7.88 15.84
C VAL A 49 -9.98 -6.67 14.94
N VAL A 50 -8.96 -6.70 14.07
CA VAL A 50 -8.81 -5.76 12.97
C VAL A 50 -9.36 -6.42 11.72
N LEU A 51 -10.34 -5.79 11.10
CA LEU A 51 -10.91 -6.15 9.81
C LEU A 51 -10.28 -5.25 8.75
N VAL A 52 -9.78 -5.87 7.68
CA VAL A 52 -9.10 -5.19 6.57
C VAL A 52 -9.77 -5.61 5.27
N ASP A 53 -9.86 -4.68 4.33
CA ASP A 53 -10.36 -4.84 2.96
C ASP A 53 -9.55 -3.91 2.04
N ASP A 54 -9.65 -4.08 0.72
CA ASP A 54 -9.04 -3.19 -0.27
C ASP A 54 -9.61 -1.75 -0.21
N GLY A 55 -10.88 -1.63 0.13
CA GLY A 55 -11.56 -0.37 0.35
C GLY A 55 -13.00 -0.55 0.79
N VAL A 56 -13.68 0.55 1.07
CA VAL A 56 -15.11 0.55 1.38
C VAL A 56 -15.85 1.35 0.33
N ALA A 57 -16.68 0.71 -0.51
CA ALA A 57 -17.61 1.44 -1.39
C ALA A 57 -18.99 1.65 -0.73
N THR A 58 -19.76 0.57 -0.59
CA THR A 58 -21.09 0.58 0.06
C THR A 58 -21.02 0.20 1.54
N GLY A 59 -19.96 -0.50 1.96
CA GLY A 59 -19.75 -0.96 3.33
C GLY A 59 -20.61 -2.15 3.75
N SER A 60 -21.40 -2.76 2.85
CA SER A 60 -22.27 -3.90 3.17
C SER A 60 -21.50 -5.15 3.62
N THR A 61 -20.36 -5.45 2.97
CA THR A 61 -19.42 -6.52 3.34
C THR A 61 -18.76 -6.26 4.68
N ALA A 62 -18.17 -5.07 4.85
CA ALA A 62 -17.54 -4.65 6.10
C ALA A 62 -18.52 -4.71 7.29
N ARG A 63 -19.75 -4.20 7.12
CA ARG A 63 -20.85 -4.31 8.08
C ARG A 63 -21.17 -5.77 8.44
N ALA A 64 -21.20 -6.68 7.46
CA ALA A 64 -21.41 -8.10 7.71
C ALA A 64 -20.27 -8.72 8.53
N ALA A 65 -19.01 -8.36 8.22
CA ALA A 65 -17.83 -8.81 8.94
C ALA A 65 -17.80 -8.31 10.40
N CYS A 66 -17.99 -7.01 10.62
CA CYS A 66 -18.04 -6.39 11.95
C CYS A 66 -19.09 -7.06 12.85
N ARG A 67 -20.33 -7.20 12.35
CA ARG A 67 -21.41 -7.87 13.08
C ARG A 67 -21.08 -9.33 13.38
N THR A 68 -20.42 -10.04 12.46
CA THR A 68 -20.03 -11.45 12.66
C THR A 68 -18.98 -11.61 13.75
N VAL A 69 -17.95 -10.75 13.80
CA VAL A 69 -16.90 -10.86 14.82
C VAL A 69 -17.37 -10.38 16.19
N ARG A 70 -18.19 -9.33 16.24
CA ARG A 70 -18.85 -8.86 17.48
C ARG A 70 -19.80 -9.93 18.04
N ALA A 71 -20.60 -10.60 17.20
CA ALA A 71 -21.46 -11.72 17.62
C ALA A 71 -20.67 -12.96 18.12
N ARG A 72 -19.39 -13.10 17.74
CA ARG A 72 -18.46 -14.11 18.27
C ARG A 72 -17.70 -13.65 19.52
N GLY A 73 -18.08 -12.51 20.11
CA GLY A 73 -17.56 -12.01 21.37
C GLY A 73 -16.25 -11.23 21.27
N ALA A 74 -15.90 -10.67 20.11
CA ALA A 74 -14.77 -9.73 20.01
C ALA A 74 -14.92 -8.59 21.02
N ALA A 75 -13.86 -8.28 21.76
CA ALA A 75 -13.84 -7.22 22.78
C ALA A 75 -13.67 -5.82 22.18
N ARG A 76 -13.04 -5.73 20.99
CA ARG A 76 -12.92 -4.52 20.17
C ARG A 76 -12.87 -4.91 18.71
N THR A 77 -13.51 -4.13 17.85
CA THR A 77 -13.56 -4.29 16.40
C THR A 77 -13.05 -3.01 15.75
N VAL A 78 -11.95 -3.09 15.02
CA VAL A 78 -11.41 -2.00 14.20
C VAL A 78 -11.66 -2.36 12.74
N LEU A 79 -12.20 -1.44 11.94
CA LEU A 79 -12.23 -1.58 10.49
C LEU A 79 -11.19 -0.62 9.91
N ALA A 80 -10.21 -1.16 9.20
CA ALA A 80 -9.08 -0.42 8.63
C ALA A 80 -8.97 -0.72 7.13
N VAL A 81 -9.06 0.32 6.30
CA VAL A 81 -8.93 0.20 4.83
C VAL A 81 -8.01 1.28 4.26
N PRO A 82 -7.39 1.07 3.10
CA PRO A 82 -6.68 2.12 2.39
C PRO A 82 -7.59 3.30 2.03
N VAL A 83 -8.76 3.03 1.41
CA VAL A 83 -9.62 4.09 0.86
C VAL A 83 -11.12 3.89 1.11
N ALA A 84 -11.84 4.98 1.34
CA ALA A 84 -13.29 5.00 1.56
C ALA A 84 -13.94 6.34 1.11
N PRO A 85 -15.25 6.40 0.81
CA PRO A 85 -15.91 7.65 0.45
C PRO A 85 -15.99 8.61 1.65
N PRO A 86 -16.07 9.93 1.43
CA PRO A 86 -16.05 10.93 2.51
C PRO A 86 -17.09 10.72 3.61
N ASP A 87 -18.26 10.14 3.31
CA ASP A 87 -19.32 9.87 4.27
C ASP A 87 -19.33 8.45 4.87
N TRP A 88 -18.28 7.65 4.66
CA TRP A 88 -18.21 6.25 5.12
C TRP A 88 -18.37 6.10 6.64
N THR A 89 -17.78 7.01 7.43
CA THR A 89 -17.89 7.04 8.90
C THR A 89 -19.34 7.17 9.36
N ARG A 90 -20.15 7.97 8.65
CA ARG A 90 -21.59 8.11 8.88
C ARG A 90 -22.34 6.84 8.47
N ARG A 91 -21.98 6.20 7.35
CA ARG A 91 -22.61 4.95 6.87
C ARG A 91 -22.34 3.74 7.77
N LEU A 92 -21.17 3.69 8.41
CA LEU A 92 -20.72 2.58 9.26
C LEU A 92 -20.65 2.93 10.75
N ALA A 93 -21.25 4.06 11.15
CA ALA A 93 -21.36 4.48 12.55
C ALA A 93 -21.93 3.35 13.43
N GLY A 94 -21.19 2.97 14.47
CA GLY A 94 -21.56 1.91 15.42
C GLY A 94 -21.37 0.47 14.92
N GLU A 95 -21.01 0.22 13.66
CA GLU A 95 -20.72 -1.14 13.18
C GLU A 95 -19.38 -1.66 13.72
N ALA A 96 -18.36 -0.80 13.75
CA ALA A 96 -17.08 -1.03 14.42
C ALA A 96 -16.90 -0.05 15.59
N ASP A 97 -15.93 -0.32 16.46
CA ASP A 97 -15.56 0.56 17.59
C ASP A 97 -14.56 1.63 17.16
N GLU A 98 -13.86 1.40 16.04
CA GLU A 98 -12.95 2.35 15.40
C GLU A 98 -12.97 2.14 13.87
N LEU A 99 -12.88 3.25 13.14
CA LEU A 99 -12.91 3.33 11.68
C LEU A 99 -11.65 4.06 11.22
N VAL A 100 -10.75 3.35 10.52
CA VAL A 100 -9.49 3.87 9.99
C VAL A 100 -9.52 3.81 8.46
N ALA A 101 -9.28 4.95 7.82
CA ALA A 101 -8.99 5.05 6.39
C ALA A 101 -7.68 5.82 6.21
N LEU A 102 -6.83 5.42 5.25
CA LEU A 102 -5.66 6.23 4.90
C LEU A 102 -6.09 7.47 4.10
N GLU A 103 -7.02 7.28 3.17
CA GLU A 103 -7.56 8.36 2.34
C GLU A 103 -9.10 8.33 2.28
N THR A 104 -9.71 9.52 2.26
CA THR A 104 -11.15 9.71 2.04
C THR A 104 -11.43 10.78 0.98
N PRO A 105 -11.06 10.51 -0.29
CA PRO A 105 -11.01 11.54 -1.32
C PRO A 105 -12.40 11.97 -1.81
N PRO A 106 -12.58 13.25 -2.19
CA PRO A 106 -13.72 13.67 -3.00
C PRO A 106 -13.67 12.95 -4.36
N GLY A 107 -14.82 12.61 -4.95
CA GLY A 107 -14.88 11.88 -6.23
C GLY A 107 -14.66 10.35 -6.11
N PHE A 108 -14.98 9.74 -4.97
CA PHE A 108 -14.99 8.28 -4.83
C PHE A 108 -16.12 7.65 -5.69
N PHE A 109 -15.78 6.86 -6.71
CA PHE A 109 -16.74 6.08 -7.50
C PHE A 109 -16.60 4.56 -7.25
N ALA A 110 -15.37 4.03 -7.27
CA ALA A 110 -15.06 2.63 -7.02
C ALA A 110 -13.72 2.48 -6.27
N VAL A 111 -13.51 1.35 -5.59
CA VAL A 111 -12.23 1.06 -4.90
C VAL A 111 -11.07 0.98 -5.91
N GLY A 112 -11.25 0.23 -6.99
CA GLY A 112 -10.21 0.04 -8.01
C GLY A 112 -9.70 1.30 -8.71
N GLN A 113 -10.37 2.45 -8.61
CA GLN A 113 -9.82 3.71 -9.17
C GLN A 113 -8.60 4.23 -8.40
N PHE A 114 -8.35 3.72 -7.19
CA PHE A 114 -7.13 4.00 -6.43
C PHE A 114 -6.03 2.96 -6.76
N TYR A 115 -6.34 1.98 -7.62
CA TYR A 115 -5.52 0.81 -7.90
C TYR A 115 -5.30 0.50 -9.41
N ALA A 116 -4.15 0.83 -9.99
CA ALA A 116 -3.77 0.48 -11.37
C ALA A 116 -3.27 -0.96 -11.59
N ASP A 117 -3.13 -1.79 -10.55
CA ASP A 117 -3.35 -3.23 -10.73
C ASP A 117 -4.36 -3.70 -9.69
N PHE A 118 -5.63 -3.68 -10.07
CA PHE A 118 -6.73 -4.20 -9.29
C PHE A 118 -7.16 -5.59 -9.82
N ALA A 119 -6.16 -6.43 -10.15
CA ALA A 119 -6.38 -7.77 -10.64
C ALA A 119 -7.23 -8.60 -9.67
N GLN A 120 -8.20 -9.32 -10.22
CA GLN A 120 -9.03 -10.21 -9.43
C GLN A 120 -8.22 -11.42 -8.97
N LEU A 121 -7.90 -11.46 -7.67
CA LEU A 121 -7.29 -12.61 -7.01
C LEU A 121 -8.18 -13.85 -7.14
N ASP A 122 -7.57 -15.00 -7.40
CA ASP A 122 -8.30 -16.27 -7.51
C ASP A 122 -8.32 -17.07 -6.19
N ASP A 123 -9.04 -18.20 -6.18
CA ASP A 123 -9.14 -19.05 -5.00
C ASP A 123 -7.76 -19.66 -4.58
N ALA A 124 -6.78 -19.76 -5.48
CA ALA A 124 -5.44 -20.27 -5.20
C ALA A 124 -4.53 -19.20 -4.58
N ASP A 125 -4.59 -17.95 -5.05
CA ASP A 125 -3.90 -16.80 -4.44
C ASP A 125 -4.25 -16.66 -2.95
N VAL A 126 -5.56 -16.68 -2.64
CA VAL A 126 -6.09 -16.61 -1.27
C VAL A 126 -5.59 -17.77 -0.41
N ILE A 127 -5.56 -18.99 -0.95
CA ILE A 127 -5.04 -20.17 -0.23
C ILE A 127 -3.55 -20.01 0.06
N ALA A 128 -2.77 -19.53 -0.90
CA ALA A 128 -1.34 -19.33 -0.74
C ALA A 128 -1.02 -18.33 0.39
N CYS A 129 -1.71 -17.18 0.42
CA CYS A 129 -1.57 -16.17 1.48
C CYS A 129 -1.96 -16.73 2.85
N LEU A 130 -3.04 -17.51 2.93
CA LEU A 130 -3.46 -18.13 4.18
C LEU A 130 -2.49 -19.23 4.65
N CYS A 131 -1.83 -19.96 3.75
CA CYS A 131 -0.84 -20.98 4.10
C CYS A 131 0.44 -20.35 4.66
N GLU A 132 0.97 -19.34 3.98
CA GLU A 132 2.10 -18.51 4.42
C GLU A 132 1.89 -17.97 5.85
N ALA A 133 0.76 -17.26 6.06
CA ALA A 133 0.40 -16.73 7.37
C ALA A 133 0.23 -17.80 8.48
N ALA A 134 -0.08 -19.04 8.13
CA ALA A 134 -0.24 -20.14 9.08
C ALA A 134 1.06 -20.90 9.38
N SER A 135 2.03 -20.91 8.45
CA SER A 135 3.36 -21.50 8.65
C SER A 135 4.22 -20.68 9.63
N GLY A 136 3.83 -19.44 9.93
CA GLY A 136 4.63 -18.50 10.72
C GLY A 136 5.83 -17.93 9.95
N ASP A 137 5.99 -18.34 8.70
CA ASP A 137 7.00 -17.87 7.77
C ASP A 137 6.51 -16.54 7.19
N ARG A 138 7.07 -15.43 7.71
CA ARG A 138 6.74 -14.07 7.26
C ARG A 138 7.57 -13.72 6.04
N THR A 139 7.26 -14.35 4.90
CA THR A 139 7.55 -13.72 3.61
C THR A 139 6.61 -12.54 3.39
N GLU A 140 7.12 -11.52 2.70
CA GLU A 140 6.40 -10.29 2.41
C GLU A 140 5.61 -10.47 1.11
N ARG A 141 4.33 -10.04 1.08
CA ARG A 141 3.42 -10.18 -0.06
C ARG A 141 2.87 -8.85 -0.58
N PRO A 142 2.42 -8.79 -1.85
CA PRO A 142 2.62 -7.60 -2.68
C PRO A 142 1.48 -6.58 -2.58
N GLY A 143 1.81 -5.31 -2.85
CA GLY A 143 0.87 -4.21 -2.96
C GLY A 143 0.68 -3.73 -4.40
N GLU A 144 -0.58 -3.53 -4.75
CA GLU A 144 -1.10 -2.99 -6.01
C GLU A 144 -0.60 -1.54 -6.29
N PRO A 145 -0.30 -1.12 -7.54
CA PRO A 145 -0.45 0.28 -8.01
C PRO A 145 -1.91 0.74 -7.82
N GLY A 146 -2.35 2.02 -7.91
CA GLY A 146 -1.80 3.20 -8.60
C GLY A 146 -2.72 3.99 -9.58
N GLU A 147 -3.95 4.40 -9.20
CA GLU A 147 -4.70 5.60 -9.72
C GLU A 147 -5.55 5.59 -11.03
N THR A 148 -6.66 6.35 -11.01
CA THR A 148 -6.87 7.56 -11.86
C THR A 148 -7.87 8.55 -11.24
N ALA A 149 -7.51 9.83 -11.25
CA ALA A 149 -8.38 10.98 -10.95
C ALA A 149 -8.61 11.79 -12.23
N GLU A 150 -9.65 12.62 -12.26
CA GLU A 150 -9.63 13.80 -13.14
C GLU A 150 -10.39 14.97 -12.50
N GLU A 151 -9.81 16.14 -12.71
CA GLU A 151 -9.94 17.41 -11.98
C GLU A 151 -11.24 18.17 -12.29
N THR A 152 -11.53 19.22 -11.50
CA THR A 152 -11.78 20.59 -12.01
C THR A 152 -11.61 21.61 -10.88
N GLU A 153 -10.94 22.72 -11.18
CA GLU A 153 -10.60 23.84 -10.29
C GLU A 153 -11.79 24.78 -10.00
N THR A 154 -11.75 25.57 -8.90
CA THR A 154 -11.75 27.06 -8.96
C THR A 154 -11.73 27.75 -7.57
N GLU A 155 -10.73 28.64 -7.41
CA GLU A 155 -10.78 30.00 -6.83
C GLU A 155 -11.28 30.34 -5.39
N THR A 156 -10.30 30.82 -4.58
CA THR A 156 -10.30 32.13 -3.85
C THR A 156 -10.58 32.19 -2.33
N GLU A 157 -9.54 32.63 -1.59
CA GLU A 157 -9.49 33.27 -0.24
C GLU A 157 -10.04 32.50 1.00
N ALA A 158 -9.49 32.61 2.23
CA ALA A 158 -8.51 33.55 2.78
C ALA A 158 -7.55 32.90 3.82
N GLY A 159 -6.44 33.60 4.10
CA GLY A 159 -5.23 33.18 4.82
C GLY A 159 -5.33 32.48 6.18
N VAL A 160 -4.34 31.59 6.40
CA VAL A 160 -3.51 31.54 7.62
C VAL A 160 -2.06 31.41 7.16
N GLU A 161 -1.19 32.34 7.56
CA GLU A 161 0.25 32.21 7.38
C GLU A 161 0.79 31.20 8.41
N VAL A 162 1.45 30.14 7.92
CA VAL A 162 2.31 29.26 8.73
C VAL A 162 3.69 29.35 8.12
N GLU A 163 4.68 29.66 8.96
CA GLU A 163 6.06 29.91 8.53
C GLU A 163 6.63 28.68 7.80
N ALA A 164 7.01 28.85 6.54
CA ALA A 164 7.58 27.78 5.74
C ALA A 164 8.99 27.46 6.23
N GLU A 165 9.16 26.34 6.93
CA GLU A 165 10.46 25.68 7.03
C GLU A 165 10.95 25.42 5.61
N ALA A 166 12.13 25.92 5.26
CA ALA A 166 12.64 25.86 3.89
C ALA A 166 12.79 24.39 3.45
N GLU A 167 11.92 23.94 2.54
CA GLU A 167 12.02 22.61 1.94
C GLU A 167 13.39 22.46 1.28
N ALA A 168 14.12 21.40 1.63
CA ALA A 168 15.45 21.18 1.09
C ALA A 168 15.37 20.89 -0.42
N GLU A 169 15.97 21.74 -1.24
CA GLU A 169 16.01 21.54 -2.69
C GLU A 169 16.74 20.24 -3.05
N ALA A 170 16.28 19.58 -4.11
CA ALA A 170 16.86 18.33 -4.59
C ALA A 170 18.03 18.58 -5.56
N GLU A 171 19.24 18.24 -5.14
CA GLU A 171 20.44 18.19 -5.99
C GLU A 171 20.28 17.10 -7.05
N VAL A 172 20.42 17.46 -8.34
CA VAL A 172 20.50 16.47 -9.42
C VAL A 172 21.91 15.89 -9.45
N VAL A 173 22.03 14.57 -9.34
CA VAL A 173 23.30 13.84 -9.20
C VAL A 173 23.46 12.72 -10.23
N GLU A 174 24.71 12.40 -10.57
CA GLU A 174 25.08 11.14 -11.21
C GLU A 174 25.75 10.22 -10.18
N VAL A 175 25.11 9.09 -9.90
CA VAL A 175 25.60 8.05 -8.99
C VAL A 175 26.52 7.11 -9.74
N GLU A 176 27.77 6.95 -9.29
CA GLU A 176 28.74 6.02 -9.90
C GLU A 176 28.49 4.59 -9.40
N ALA A 177 27.78 3.79 -10.20
CA ALA A 177 27.31 2.47 -9.83
C ALA A 177 28.09 1.34 -10.55
N GLY A 178 29.40 1.27 -10.26
CA GLY A 178 30.32 0.36 -10.94
C GLY A 178 30.74 0.94 -12.31
N PRO A 179 30.49 0.25 -13.44
CA PRO A 179 30.87 0.73 -14.76
C PRO A 179 29.93 1.79 -15.35
N VAL A 180 28.74 1.99 -14.75
CA VAL A 180 27.71 2.93 -15.24
C VAL A 180 27.54 4.13 -14.32
N ARG A 181 26.88 5.17 -14.86
CA ARG A 181 26.37 6.30 -14.10
C ARG A 181 24.85 6.33 -14.17
N LEU A 182 24.23 6.62 -13.04
CA LEU A 182 22.78 6.57 -12.86
C LEU A 182 22.27 7.92 -12.37
N ALA A 183 21.23 8.44 -13.03
CA ALA A 183 20.64 9.72 -12.66
C ALA A 183 19.88 9.63 -11.34
N GLY A 184 19.99 10.67 -10.51
CA GLY A 184 19.27 10.73 -9.24
C GLY A 184 19.03 12.14 -8.72
N HIS A 185 18.22 12.20 -7.67
CA HIS A 185 17.86 13.37 -6.90
C HIS A 185 18.27 13.11 -5.44
N LEU A 186 19.22 13.90 -4.94
CA LEU A 186 19.71 13.86 -3.57
C LEU A 186 19.13 15.06 -2.81
N THR A 187 18.44 14.80 -1.71
CA THR A 187 17.89 15.84 -0.83
C THR A 187 18.44 15.65 0.57
N ILE A 188 19.05 16.69 1.13
CA ILE A 188 19.64 16.66 2.48
C ILE A 188 19.03 17.82 3.28
N PRO A 189 18.20 17.58 4.32
CA PRO A 189 17.69 18.64 5.18
C PRO A 189 18.81 19.29 5.99
N ALA A 190 18.60 20.51 6.48
CA ALA A 190 19.64 21.31 7.15
C ALA A 190 20.26 20.65 8.40
N ALA A 191 19.52 19.76 9.08
CA ALA A 191 19.98 18.98 10.22
C ALA A 191 19.67 17.48 10.01
N PRO A 192 20.43 16.78 9.16
CA PRO A 192 20.09 15.43 8.74
C PRO A 192 20.45 14.40 9.83
N ILE A 193 19.47 13.63 10.28
CA ILE A 193 19.68 12.54 11.27
C ILE A 193 20.08 11.21 10.61
N GLY A 194 20.01 11.13 9.28
CA GLY A 194 20.32 9.96 8.46
C GLY A 194 19.93 10.19 7.00
N LEU A 195 20.21 9.21 6.14
CA LEU A 195 19.88 9.24 4.71
C LEU A 195 19.24 7.93 4.27
N VAL A 196 18.19 7.99 3.46
CA VAL A 196 17.49 6.83 2.91
C VAL A 196 17.70 6.73 1.39
N VAL A 197 18.25 5.61 0.94
CA VAL A 197 18.44 5.32 -0.49
C VAL A 197 17.25 4.54 -1.02
N PHE A 198 16.61 5.03 -2.08
CA PHE A 198 15.42 4.42 -2.67
C PHE A 198 15.80 3.43 -3.77
N ALA A 199 15.36 2.18 -3.60
CA ALA A 199 15.32 1.17 -4.65
C ALA A 199 13.89 1.08 -5.18
N HIS A 200 13.64 1.65 -6.35
CA HIS A 200 12.32 1.62 -6.98
C HIS A 200 11.99 0.24 -7.57
N GLY A 201 10.71 -0.03 -7.79
CA GLY A 201 10.25 -1.24 -8.45
C GLY A 201 10.46 -1.23 -9.97
N SER A 202 10.18 -2.37 -10.60
CA SER A 202 10.14 -2.57 -12.05
C SER A 202 9.25 -1.54 -12.75
N GLY A 203 9.72 -0.94 -13.85
CA GLY A 203 8.98 0.08 -14.61
C GLY A 203 8.79 1.43 -13.90
N SER A 204 9.39 1.60 -12.71
CA SER A 204 9.46 2.87 -11.98
C SER A 204 10.86 3.49 -12.12
N GLY A 205 11.07 4.66 -11.51
CA GLY A 205 12.35 5.37 -11.52
C GLY A 205 12.40 6.51 -10.52
N ARG A 206 13.45 7.35 -10.62
CA ARG A 206 13.70 8.51 -9.74
C ARG A 206 12.55 9.51 -9.65
N HIS A 207 11.69 9.57 -10.68
CA HIS A 207 10.54 10.48 -10.76
C HIS A 207 9.24 9.95 -10.14
N SER A 208 9.23 8.73 -9.59
CA SER A 208 8.02 8.05 -9.07
C SER A 208 7.26 8.90 -8.03
N PRO A 209 5.99 9.27 -8.27
CA PRO A 209 5.20 10.10 -7.35
C PRO A 209 5.10 9.50 -5.94
N ARG A 210 4.86 8.18 -5.86
CA ARG A 210 4.85 7.41 -4.60
C ARG A 210 6.15 7.53 -3.82
N ASN A 211 7.31 7.38 -4.47
CA ASN A 211 8.59 7.50 -3.78
C ASN A 211 8.87 8.95 -3.35
N ARG A 212 8.45 9.93 -4.15
CA ARG A 212 8.53 11.36 -3.79
C ARG A 212 7.65 11.72 -2.60
N TYR A 213 6.45 11.13 -2.50
CA TYR A 213 5.56 11.29 -1.35
C TYR A 213 6.17 10.71 -0.07
N VAL A 214 6.71 9.49 -0.14
CA VAL A 214 7.46 8.88 0.98
C VAL A 214 8.66 9.73 1.35
N ALA A 215 9.42 10.22 0.37
CA ALA A 215 10.57 11.09 0.59
C ALA A 215 10.20 12.39 1.32
N ALA A 216 9.12 13.06 0.92
CA ALA A 216 8.61 14.25 1.63
C ALA A 216 8.22 13.94 3.09
N GLY A 217 7.68 12.73 3.36
CA GLY A 217 7.46 12.23 4.71
C GLY A 217 8.75 12.05 5.53
N LEU A 218 9.81 11.53 4.89
CA LEU A 218 11.13 11.39 5.50
C LEU A 218 11.83 12.74 5.73
N HIS A 219 11.68 13.70 4.81
CA HIS A 219 12.21 15.06 4.96
C HIS A 219 11.64 15.76 6.18
N ARG A 220 10.31 15.68 6.39
CA ARG A 220 9.64 16.18 7.61
C ARG A 220 10.09 15.48 8.91
N ALA A 221 10.72 14.32 8.81
CA ALA A 221 11.33 13.61 9.94
C ALA A 221 12.85 13.87 10.08
N GLY A 222 13.42 14.80 9.31
CA GLY A 222 14.85 15.13 9.32
C GLY A 222 15.76 14.12 8.63
N LEU A 223 15.21 13.20 7.84
CA LEU A 223 15.98 12.24 7.04
C LEU A 223 16.17 12.80 5.62
N GLY A 224 17.40 12.76 5.12
CA GLY A 224 17.66 13.01 3.70
C GLY A 224 17.37 11.78 2.84
N THR A 225 17.30 11.95 1.52
CA THR A 225 16.91 10.89 0.59
C THR A 225 17.72 10.92 -0.70
N LEU A 226 18.04 9.74 -1.26
CA LEU A 226 18.53 9.58 -2.62
C LEU A 226 17.51 8.79 -3.44
N LEU A 227 16.86 9.46 -4.40
CA LEU A 227 15.97 8.83 -5.39
C LEU A 227 16.74 8.76 -6.71
N PHE A 228 17.18 7.57 -7.11
CA PHE A 228 17.98 7.36 -8.31
C PHE A 228 17.43 6.18 -9.12
N ASP A 229 17.75 6.14 -10.41
CA ASP A 229 17.41 4.98 -11.24
C ASP A 229 18.39 3.84 -10.97
N LEU A 230 17.92 2.59 -10.91
CA LEU A 230 18.78 1.42 -10.70
C LEU A 230 19.46 0.94 -11.99
N LEU A 231 18.92 1.30 -13.15
CA LEU A 231 19.35 0.89 -14.48
C LEU A 231 19.52 2.12 -15.38
N THR A 232 20.38 2.03 -16.40
CA THR A 232 20.41 3.03 -17.48
C THR A 232 19.16 2.91 -18.38
N GLU A 233 18.88 3.91 -19.22
CA GLU A 233 17.76 3.85 -20.18
C GLU A 233 17.89 2.66 -21.15
N GLU A 234 19.13 2.31 -21.54
CA GLU A 234 19.43 1.14 -22.38
C GLU A 234 19.18 -0.18 -21.63
N GLU A 235 19.63 -0.29 -20.38
CA GLU A 235 19.44 -1.48 -19.55
C GLU A 235 17.97 -1.71 -19.18
N ALA A 236 17.21 -0.62 -18.93
CA ALA A 236 15.79 -0.67 -18.61
C ALA A 236 14.91 -1.05 -19.80
N GLY A 237 15.42 -0.94 -21.04
CA GLY A 237 14.75 -1.43 -22.24
C GLY A 237 14.61 -2.95 -22.30
N GLU A 238 15.50 -3.69 -21.62
CA GLU A 238 15.49 -5.15 -21.59
C GLU A 238 14.79 -5.71 -20.36
N ARG A 239 13.70 -6.45 -20.59
CA ARG A 239 12.78 -6.92 -19.54
C ARG A 239 13.46 -7.75 -18.45
N ASP A 240 14.45 -8.57 -18.80
CA ASP A 240 15.12 -9.46 -17.84
C ASP A 240 15.91 -8.65 -16.78
N ASN A 241 16.57 -7.55 -17.18
CA ASN A 241 17.32 -6.68 -16.26
C ASN A 241 16.43 -6.04 -15.19
N VAL A 242 15.19 -5.70 -15.56
CA VAL A 242 14.21 -5.03 -14.69
C VAL A 242 13.72 -5.95 -13.55
N PHE A 243 13.88 -7.27 -13.70
CA PHE A 243 13.59 -8.28 -12.68
C PHE A 243 14.86 -8.93 -12.07
N ASP A 244 16.05 -8.62 -12.57
CA ASP A 244 17.31 -9.13 -12.02
C ASP A 244 17.67 -8.45 -10.69
N THR A 245 17.14 -9.01 -9.59
CA THR A 245 17.42 -8.57 -8.23
C THR A 245 18.91 -8.65 -7.84
N ALA A 246 19.75 -9.42 -8.55
CA ALA A 246 21.19 -9.43 -8.32
C ALA A 246 21.85 -8.15 -8.87
N LEU A 247 21.51 -7.80 -10.12
CA LEU A 247 21.94 -6.56 -10.75
C LEU A 247 21.46 -5.35 -9.95
N LEU A 248 20.16 -5.29 -9.63
CA LEU A 248 19.58 -4.17 -8.87
C LEU A 248 20.21 -4.03 -7.47
N ALA A 249 20.48 -5.13 -6.77
CA ALA A 249 21.18 -5.10 -5.48
C ALA A 249 22.61 -4.56 -5.63
N ALA A 250 23.38 -5.04 -6.61
CA ALA A 250 24.75 -4.56 -6.84
C ALA A 250 24.79 -3.05 -7.15
N ARG A 251 23.78 -2.52 -7.83
CA ARG A 251 23.64 -1.07 -8.10
C ARG A 251 23.34 -0.27 -6.84
N LEU A 252 22.49 -0.79 -5.96
CA LEU A 252 22.20 -0.18 -4.66
C LEU A 252 23.42 -0.22 -3.72
N THR A 253 24.16 -1.32 -3.68
CA THR A 253 25.43 -1.43 -2.93
C THR A 253 26.47 -0.44 -3.46
N ALA A 254 26.57 -0.25 -4.77
CA ALA A 254 27.46 0.75 -5.36
C ALA A 254 27.02 2.19 -5.04
N ALA A 255 25.71 2.48 -5.04
CA ALA A 255 25.15 3.77 -4.66
C ALA A 255 25.41 4.13 -3.18
N THR A 256 25.23 3.19 -2.26
CA THR A 256 25.56 3.41 -0.83
C THR A 256 27.07 3.59 -0.63
N ALA A 257 27.91 2.86 -1.38
CA ALA A 257 29.35 3.07 -1.37
C ALA A 257 29.76 4.44 -1.96
N TRP A 258 29.04 4.97 -2.95
CA TRP A 258 29.23 6.33 -3.49
C TRP A 258 28.87 7.40 -2.46
N LEU A 259 27.73 7.27 -1.78
CA LEU A 259 27.34 8.15 -0.66
C LEU A 259 28.35 8.15 0.49
N ARG A 260 28.96 7.01 0.81
CA ARG A 260 30.04 6.92 1.82
C ARG A 260 31.33 7.65 1.41
N ARG A 261 31.51 8.01 0.13
CA ARG A 261 32.65 8.80 -0.36
C ARG A 261 32.41 10.32 -0.37
N ARG A 262 31.15 10.79 -0.46
CA ARG A 262 30.87 12.23 -0.51
C ARG A 262 31.08 12.91 0.86
N PRO A 263 31.64 14.13 0.93
CA PRO A 263 31.94 14.81 2.20
C PRO A 263 30.72 15.12 3.09
N ASP A 264 29.57 15.34 2.46
CA ASP A 264 28.28 15.72 3.05
C ASP A 264 27.49 14.52 3.61
N THR A 265 27.57 13.35 2.96
CA THR A 265 26.83 12.15 3.38
C THR A 265 27.66 11.07 4.09
N ARG A 266 29.00 11.10 4.02
CA ARG A 266 29.88 10.02 4.53
C ARG A 266 29.71 9.63 6.01
N ASN A 267 29.23 10.55 6.85
CA ASN A 267 29.07 10.34 8.29
C ASN A 267 27.62 10.06 8.70
N LEU A 268 26.67 10.08 7.76
CA LEU A 268 25.26 9.85 8.06
C LEU A 268 24.95 8.35 8.14
N PRO A 269 24.11 7.91 9.10
CA PRO A 269 23.50 6.59 9.05
C PRO A 269 22.75 6.41 7.73
N LEU A 270 23.05 5.33 7.00
CA LEU A 270 22.39 5.00 5.73
C LEU A 270 21.34 3.91 5.97
N GLY A 271 20.11 4.17 5.54
CA GLY A 271 19.05 3.18 5.37
C GLY A 271 18.72 2.96 3.89
N CYS A 272 18.02 1.88 3.59
CA CYS A 272 17.43 1.64 2.28
C CYS A 272 15.91 1.57 2.38
N PHE A 273 15.21 2.04 1.36
CA PHE A 273 13.77 1.87 1.17
C PHE A 273 13.56 1.21 -0.19
N GLY A 274 12.97 0.02 -0.20
CA GLY A 274 12.73 -0.74 -1.42
C GLY A 274 11.24 -0.93 -1.69
N ALA A 275 10.82 -0.79 -2.95
CA ALA A 275 9.45 -1.02 -3.38
C ALA A 275 9.39 -2.12 -4.45
N SER A 276 8.50 -3.11 -4.29
CA SER A 276 8.35 -4.25 -5.22
C SER A 276 9.70 -4.96 -5.47
N THR A 277 10.16 -5.13 -6.71
CA THR A 277 11.49 -5.70 -7.03
C THR A 277 12.65 -4.97 -6.34
N GLY A 278 12.50 -3.67 -6.08
CA GLY A 278 13.44 -2.87 -5.30
C GLY A 278 13.53 -3.27 -3.83
N ALA A 279 12.50 -3.88 -3.24
CA ALA A 279 12.56 -4.43 -1.88
C ALA A 279 13.47 -5.67 -1.81
N ALA A 280 13.34 -6.58 -2.78
CA ALA A 280 14.25 -7.72 -2.89
C ALA A 280 15.70 -7.29 -3.14
N ALA A 281 15.91 -6.25 -3.97
CA ALA A 281 17.21 -5.64 -4.17
C ALA A 281 17.78 -5.00 -2.88
N ALA A 282 16.94 -4.30 -2.11
CA ALA A 282 17.32 -3.66 -0.85
C ALA A 282 17.71 -4.67 0.24
N LEU A 283 16.90 -5.72 0.44
CA LEU A 283 17.19 -6.79 1.39
C LEU A 283 18.49 -7.52 1.04
N ARG A 284 18.75 -7.76 -0.25
CA ARG A 284 19.98 -8.40 -0.72
C ARG A 284 21.20 -7.51 -0.56
N ALA A 285 21.13 -6.24 -0.96
CA ALA A 285 22.21 -5.27 -0.79
C ALA A 285 22.54 -4.97 0.69
N ALA A 286 21.60 -5.23 1.61
CA ALA A 286 21.81 -5.13 3.05
C ALA A 286 22.39 -6.42 3.68
N ALA A 287 22.46 -7.52 2.93
CA ALA A 287 23.02 -8.81 3.36
C ALA A 287 24.46 -9.05 2.86
N ASP A 288 24.92 -8.29 1.86
CA ASP A 288 26.28 -8.28 1.29
C ASP A 288 27.23 -7.29 2.02
#